data_AF-A0A9D2TPK0-F1
#
_entry.id   AF-A0A9D2TPK0-F1
#
_cell.length_a   1.000
_cell.length_b   1.000
_cell.length_c   1.000
_cell.angle_alpha   90.00
_cell.angle_beta   90.00
_cell.angle_gamma   90.00
#
_symmetry.space_group_name_H-M   'P 1'
#
loop_
_entity.id
_entity.type
_entity.pdbx_description
1 polymer ?
#
loop_
_entity_poly.entity_id
_entity_poly.type
_entity_poly.pdbx_seq_one_letter_code
_entity_poly.pdbx_strand_id
1 'polypeptide(L)'
;MSELIFLLVGLIVGLAAGGAGAFWASRRARRALRQGGRAGELSPHEHLWGDWEVHQEADVWGSHPEHPVAFDVTQKRHCQICGYTEFHTERF
;
A
#
# COMPACT_ATOMS: atom_id res chain seq x y z
N MET A 1 -37.34 -32.97 24.99
CA MET A 1 -37.65 -31.95 23.95
C MET A 1 -37.09 -30.56 24.28
N SER A 2 -36.87 -30.21 25.55
CA SER A 2 -36.38 -28.89 25.97
C SER A 2 -34.89 -28.63 25.73
N GLU A 3 -34.02 -29.63 25.88
CA GLU A 3 -32.55 -29.44 25.83
C GLU A 3 -32.01 -29.09 24.43
N LEU A 4 -32.61 -29.65 23.37
CA LEU A 4 -32.24 -29.34 21.99
C LEU A 4 -32.51 -27.87 21.61
N ILE A 5 -33.53 -27.26 22.23
CA ILE A 5 -33.90 -25.86 21.97
C ILE A 5 -32.85 -24.92 22.56
N PHE A 6 -32.37 -25.20 23.78
CA PHE A 6 -31.33 -24.38 24.42
C PHE A 6 -30.00 -24.42 23.67
N LEU A 7 -29.61 -25.58 23.13
CA LEU A 7 -28.40 -25.72 22.32
C LEU A 7 -28.50 -24.94 20.99
N LEU A 8 -29.65 -25.01 20.31
CA LEU A 8 -29.88 -24.26 19.07
C LEU A 8 -29.87 -22.75 19.30
N VAL A 9 -30.51 -22.28 20.36
CA VAL A 9 -30.52 -20.85 20.70
C VAL A 9 -29.11 -20.36 21.05
N GLY A 10 -28.35 -21.12 21.85
CA GLY A 10 -26.97 -20.79 22.18
C GLY A 10 -26.06 -20.70 20.95
N LEU A 11 -26.21 -21.64 20.01
CA LEU A 11 -25.46 -21.65 18.75
C LEU A 11 -25.77 -20.40 17.89
N ILE A 12 -27.05 -20.05 17.76
CA ILE A 12 -27.50 -18.90 16.96
C ILE A 12 -26.96 -17.59 17.57
N VAL A 13 -27.04 -17.45 18.90
CA VAL A 13 -26.53 -16.26 19.60
C VAL A 13 -25.00 -16.16 19.48
N GLY A 14 -24.28 -17.28 19.60
CA GLY A 14 -22.83 -17.33 19.42
C GLY A 14 -22.39 -16.91 18.00
N LEU A 15 -23.08 -17.42 16.98
CA LEU A 15 -22.83 -17.05 15.58
C LEU A 15 -23.16 -15.58 15.30
N ALA A 16 -24.25 -15.06 15.85
CA ALA A 16 -24.64 -13.66 15.70
C ALA A 16 -23.63 -12.71 16.37
N ALA A 17 -23.15 -13.04 17.57
CA ALA A 17 -22.15 -12.26 18.28
C ALA A 17 -20.79 -12.28 17.56
N GLY A 18 -20.36 -13.44 17.07
CA GLY A 18 -19.13 -13.58 16.27
C GLY A 18 -19.20 -12.80 14.96
N GLY A 19 -20.33 -12.87 14.24
CA GLY A 19 -20.55 -12.15 13.00
C GLY A 19 -20.63 -10.62 13.19
N ALA A 20 -21.31 -10.16 14.24
CA ALA A 20 -21.40 -8.73 14.56
C ALA A 20 -20.05 -8.14 14.98
N GLY A 21 -19.25 -8.90 15.75
CA GLY A 21 -17.90 -8.51 16.15
C GLY A 21 -16.96 -8.41 14.94
N ALA A 22 -16.98 -9.39 14.03
CA ALA A 22 -16.18 -9.39 12.82
C ALA A 22 -16.57 -8.25 11.85
N PHE A 23 -17.86 -7.93 11.75
CA PHE A 23 -18.34 -6.81 10.95
C PHE A 23 -17.90 -5.45 11.51
N TRP A 24 -17.91 -5.28 12.84
CA TRP A 24 -17.40 -4.06 13.49
C TRP A 24 -15.89 -3.92 13.37
N ALA A 25 -15.13 -5.01 13.56
CA ALA A 25 -13.68 -5.03 13.38
C ALA A 25 -13.28 -4.68 11.94
N SER A 26 -13.95 -5.26 10.94
CA SER A 26 -13.69 -4.95 9.53
C SER A 26 -14.09 -3.51 9.15
N ARG A 27 -15.18 -2.97 9.70
CA ARG A 27 -15.53 -1.54 9.51
C ARG A 27 -14.50 -0.60 10.13
N ARG A 28 -14.00 -0.91 11.34
CA ARG A 28 -12.96 -0.11 12.00
C ARG A 28 -11.64 -0.18 11.24
N ALA A 29 -11.25 -1.36 10.77
CA ALA A 29 -10.07 -1.54 9.91
C ALA A 29 -10.19 -0.76 8.59
N ARG A 30 -11.35 -0.81 7.92
CA ARG A 30 -11.61 -0.02 6.70
C ARG A 30 -11.59 1.49 6.96
N ARG A 31 -12.07 1.95 8.11
CA ARG A 31 -11.99 3.37 8.51
C ARG A 31 -10.54 3.79 8.82
N ALA A 32 -9.78 2.94 9.50
CA ALA A 32 -8.36 3.19 9.79
C ALA A 32 -7.52 3.27 8.50
N LEU A 33 -7.78 2.40 7.52
CA LEU A 33 -7.13 2.47 6.20
C LEU A 33 -7.48 3.75 5.43
N ARG A 34 -8.72 4.24 5.53
CA ARG A 34 -9.12 5.54 4.94
C ARG A 34 -8.56 6.75 5.68
N GLN A 35 -8.25 6.62 6.97
CA GLN A 35 -7.65 7.68 7.78
C GLN A 35 -6.13 7.72 7.66
N GLY A 36 -5.47 6.57 7.44
CA GLY A 36 -4.03 6.49 7.17
C GLY A 36 -3.62 7.04 5.79
N GLY A 37 -4.59 7.22 4.87
CA GLY A 37 -4.37 7.83 3.55
C GLY A 37 -4.49 9.36 3.51
N ARG A 38 -4.71 10.01 4.65
CA ARG A 38 -4.71 11.48 4.78
C ARG A 38 -3.44 11.95 5.46
N ALA A 39 -2.28 11.64 4.88
CA ALA A 39 -1.22 12.65 4.88
C ALA A 39 -1.88 13.91 4.31
N GLY A 40 -1.87 15.01 5.07
CA GLY A 40 -2.70 16.20 4.82
C GLY A 40 -2.87 16.48 3.34
N GLU A 41 -4.11 16.55 2.88
CA GLU A 41 -4.44 16.81 1.48
C GLU A 41 -3.93 18.21 1.16
N LEU A 42 -2.70 18.29 0.67
CA LEU A 42 -2.02 19.54 0.33
C LEU A 42 -2.75 20.13 -0.86
N SER A 43 -2.93 21.46 -0.84
CA SER A 43 -3.55 22.17 -1.94
C SER A 43 -2.83 21.84 -3.26
N PRO A 44 -3.56 21.72 -4.39
CA PRO A 44 -2.94 21.56 -5.69
C PRO A 44 -1.94 22.71 -5.89
N HIS A 45 -0.69 22.36 -6.16
CA HIS A 45 0.40 23.31 -6.37
C HIS A 45 1.22 22.82 -7.56
N GLU A 46 1.91 23.75 -8.21
CA GLU A 46 2.94 23.42 -9.18
C GLU A 46 4.11 22.80 -8.44
N HIS A 47 4.56 21.63 -8.88
CA HIS A 47 5.67 20.94 -8.23
C HIS A 47 6.97 21.72 -8.44
N LEU A 48 7.55 22.21 -7.36
CA LEU A 48 8.89 22.76 -7.35
C LEU A 48 9.89 21.64 -7.09
N TRP A 49 10.47 21.15 -8.17
CA TRP A 49 11.38 20.01 -8.15
C TRP A 49 12.78 20.39 -7.68
N GLY A 50 13.36 19.55 -6.83
CA GLY A 50 14.80 19.51 -6.60
C GLY A 50 15.56 18.81 -7.74
N ASP A 51 16.86 18.64 -7.54
CA ASP A 51 17.73 17.95 -8.47
C ASP A 51 17.40 16.45 -8.60
N TRP A 52 17.77 15.87 -9.73
CA TRP A 52 17.70 14.42 -9.93
C TRP A 52 18.84 13.73 -9.18
N GLU A 53 18.49 12.75 -8.36
CA GLU A 53 19.41 11.90 -7.62
C GLU A 53 19.34 10.47 -8.15
N VAL A 54 20.50 9.83 -8.33
CA VAL A 54 20.54 8.40 -8.65
C VAL A 54 20.02 7.61 -7.44
N HIS A 55 18.93 6.88 -7.65
CA HIS A 55 18.33 6.03 -6.62
C HIS A 55 18.84 4.60 -6.70
N GLN A 56 18.92 4.05 -7.91
CA GLN A 56 19.30 2.67 -8.15
C GLN A 56 19.93 2.52 -9.53
N GLU A 57 20.96 1.70 -9.61
CA GLU A 57 21.54 1.22 -10.86
C GLU A 57 21.44 -0.31 -10.89
N ALA A 58 21.01 -0.87 -12.01
CA ALA A 58 20.80 -2.30 -12.15
C ALA A 58 21.31 -2.81 -13.49
N ASP A 59 22.20 -3.80 -13.45
CA ASP A 59 22.66 -4.51 -14.64
C ASP A 59 21.51 -5.29 -15.28
N VAL A 60 21.34 -5.14 -16.59
CA VAL A 60 20.41 -5.91 -17.39
C VAL A 60 21.18 -7.04 -18.06
N TRP A 61 20.84 -8.27 -17.69
CA TRP A 61 21.50 -9.47 -18.20
C TRP A 61 20.73 -10.03 -19.39
N GLY A 62 21.46 -10.33 -20.46
CA GLY A 62 20.92 -11.03 -21.63
C GLY A 62 20.87 -12.54 -21.42
N SER A 63 20.78 -13.29 -22.52
CA SER A 63 20.89 -14.75 -22.48
C SER A 63 22.28 -15.26 -22.09
N HIS A 64 23.32 -14.42 -22.20
CA HIS A 64 24.68 -14.72 -21.76
C HIS A 64 24.96 -14.05 -20.40
N PRO A 65 25.32 -14.81 -19.36
CA PRO A 65 25.46 -14.30 -17.99
C PRO A 65 26.82 -13.63 -17.71
N GLU A 66 27.67 -13.51 -18.72
CA GLU A 66 29.09 -13.13 -18.54
C GLU A 66 29.31 -11.62 -18.69
N HIS A 67 28.41 -10.95 -19.43
CA HIS A 67 28.45 -9.52 -19.65
C HIS A 67 27.02 -8.94 -19.62
N PRO A 68 26.76 -7.90 -18.82
CA PRO A 68 25.50 -7.19 -18.91
C PRO A 68 25.34 -6.58 -20.31
N VAL A 69 24.13 -6.62 -20.84
CA VAL A 69 23.80 -6.09 -22.17
C VAL A 69 23.35 -4.63 -22.14
N ALA A 70 22.96 -4.16 -20.96
CA ALA A 70 22.55 -2.79 -20.68
C ALA A 70 22.61 -2.55 -19.16
N PHE A 71 22.43 -1.30 -18.74
CA PHE A 71 22.17 -0.97 -17.34
C PHE A 71 20.99 0.01 -17.24
N ASP A 72 20.13 -0.23 -16.25
CA ASP A 72 18.99 0.64 -15.93
C ASP A 72 19.41 1.58 -14.80
N VAL A 73 19.29 2.89 -15.02
CA VAL A 73 19.49 3.91 -14.00
C VAL A 73 18.13 4.47 -13.62
N THR A 74 17.71 4.22 -12.38
CA THR A 74 16.55 4.86 -11.77
C THR A 74 16.99 6.09 -11.00
N GLN A 75 16.47 7.23 -11.41
CA GLN A 75 16.64 8.52 -10.76
C GLN A 75 15.36 8.90 -10.01
N LYS A 76 15.51 9.67 -8.95
CA LYS A 76 14.40 10.24 -8.20
C LYS A 76 14.61 11.73 -7.99
N ARG A 77 13.53 12.48 -7.82
CA ARG A 77 13.57 13.86 -7.33
C ARG A 77 12.38 14.12 -6.42
N HIS A 78 12.54 15.04 -5.48
CA HIS A 78 11.48 15.41 -4.55
C HIS A 78 10.93 16.80 -4.85
N CYS A 79 9.62 16.98 -4.68
CA CYS A 79 9.02 18.30 -4.60
C CYS A 79 9.32 18.89 -3.22
N GLN A 80 9.87 20.10 -3.17
CA GLN A 80 10.23 20.75 -1.91
C GLN A 80 9.00 21.22 -1.10
N ILE A 81 7.85 21.37 -1.74
CA ILE A 81 6.63 21.91 -1.14
C ILE A 81 5.79 20.80 -0.50
N CYS A 82 5.60 19.68 -1.20
CA CYS A 82 4.70 18.61 -0.76
C CYS A 82 5.38 17.30 -0.41
N GLY A 83 6.68 17.16 -0.67
CA GLY A 83 7.41 15.91 -0.45
C GLY A 83 7.04 14.80 -1.44
N TYR A 84 6.22 15.08 -2.47
CA TYR A 84 5.98 14.11 -3.53
C TYR A 84 7.29 13.74 -4.22
N THR A 85 7.52 12.45 -4.41
CA THR A 85 8.72 11.91 -5.07
C THR A 85 8.34 11.38 -6.43
N GLU A 86 9.03 11.87 -7.46
CA GLU A 86 8.94 11.36 -8.82
C GLU A 86 10.13 10.43 -9.10
N PHE A 87 9.87 9.37 -9.87
CA PHE A 87 10.87 8.41 -10.31
C PHE A 87 10.93 8.39 -11.83
N HIS A 88 12.14 8.31 -12.37
CA HIS A 88 12.40 8.15 -13.79
C HIS A 88 13.45 7.07 -13.99
N THR A 89 13.23 6.15 -14.92
CA THR A 89 14.18 5.08 -15.22
C THR A 89 14.59 5.17 -16.68
N GLU A 90 15.90 5.24 -16.92
CA GLU A 90 16.52 5.25 -18.25
C GLU A 90 17.41 4.02 -18.42
N ARG A 91 17.50 3.50 -19.65
CA ARG A 91 18.32 2.34 -20.02
C ARG A 91 19.45 2.78 -20.94
N PHE A 92 20.67 2.36 -20.63
CA PHE A 92 21.89 2.61 -21.39
C PHE A 92 22.52 1.32 -21.90
#